data_AF-A0A968SJV3-F1
#
_entry.id   AF-A0A968SJV3-F1
#
_cell.length_a   1.000
_cell.length_b   1.000
_cell.length_c   1.000
_cell.angle_alpha   90.00
_cell.angle_beta   90.00
_cell.angle_gamma   90.00
#
_symmetry.space_group_name_H-M   'P 1'
#
loop_
_entity.id
_entity.type
_entity.pdbx_description
1 polymer ?
#
loop_
_entity_poly.entity_id
_entity_poly.type
_entity_poly.pdbx_seq_one_letter_code
_entity_poly.pdbx_strand_id
1 'polypeptide(L)' 'MESDRNYRKAKRDSLPAATEAEQKVIETLVQKCLEAKGQNVSQWEQEIDEIVARLYGLSEEEMRIIKSRNTD' A
#
# COMPACT_ATOMS: atom_id res chain seq x y z
N MET A 1 -7.10 26.22 2.55
CA MET A 1 -5.66 25.95 2.30
C MET A 1 -4.89 25.52 3.56
N GLU A 2 -5.34 25.85 4.78
CA GLU A 2 -4.67 25.41 6.03
C GLU A 2 -5.11 24.01 6.49
N SER A 3 -6.33 23.61 6.13
CA SER A 3 -6.94 22.32 6.49
C SER A 3 -6.27 21.10 5.82
N ASP A 4 -5.79 21.23 4.58
CA ASP A 4 -5.14 20.12 3.85
C ASP A 4 -3.76 19.76 4.42
N ARG A 5 -3.04 20.77 4.93
CA ARG A 5 -1.74 20.55 5.61
C ARG A 5 -1.92 19.80 6.92
N ASN A 6 -2.96 20.12 7.68
CA ASN A 6 -3.22 19.44 8.95
C ASN A 6 -3.66 17.98 8.73
N TYR A 7 -4.42 17.70 7.66
CA TYR A 7 -4.86 16.35 7.30
C TYR A 7 -3.70 15.44 6.88
N ARG A 8 -2.72 15.97 6.12
CA ARG A 8 -1.49 15.25 5.75
C ARG A 8 -0.59 14.97 6.96
N LYS A 9 -0.60 15.86 7.96
CA LYS A 9 0.23 15.75 9.16
C LYS A 9 -0.33 14.73 10.14
N ALA A 10 -1.64 14.77 10.44
CA ALA A 10 -2.30 13.86 11.37
C ALA A 10 -2.41 12.41 10.86
N LYS A 11 -2.44 12.18 9.53
CA LYS A 11 -2.48 10.81 8.96
C LYS A 11 -1.13 10.08 8.98
N ARG A 12 0.00 10.80 9.07
CA ARG A 12 1.34 10.18 9.06
C ARG A 12 1.70 9.49 10.37
N ASP A 13 1.13 9.94 11.49
CA ASP A 13 1.50 9.44 12.82
C ASP A 13 1.10 7.97 13.08
N SER A 14 0.31 7.36 12.19
CA SER A 14 -0.06 5.94 12.24
C SER A 14 0.40 5.12 11.02
N LEU A 15 1.15 5.75 10.11
CA LEU A 15 1.71 5.07 8.95
C LEU A 15 3.14 4.65 9.26
N PRO A 16 3.51 3.38 9.01
CA PRO A 16 4.89 2.96 9.10
C PRO A 16 5.77 3.80 8.17
N ALA A 17 6.98 4.12 8.63
CA ALA A 17 7.95 4.85 7.84
C ALA A 17 8.46 3.94 6.70
N ALA A 18 7.89 4.09 5.51
CA ALA A 18 8.42 3.49 4.31
C ALA A 18 9.68 4.21 3.85
N THR A 19 10.69 3.47 3.40
CA THR A 19 11.87 4.05 2.75
C THR A 19 11.47 4.76 1.46
N GLU A 20 12.28 5.72 1.01
CA GLU A 20 12.04 6.39 -0.28
C GLU A 20 12.00 5.41 -1.46
N ALA A 21 12.75 4.31 -1.37
CA ALA A 21 12.76 3.25 -2.36
C ALA A 21 11.41 2.52 -2.41
N GLU A 22 10.89 2.09 -1.26
CA GLU A 22 9.59 1.43 -1.17
C GLU A 22 8.45 2.35 -1.62
N GLN A 23 8.50 3.63 -1.24
CA GLN A 23 7.53 4.62 -1.71
C GLN A 23 7.52 4.72 -3.24
N LYS A 24 8.70 4.83 -3.88
CA LYS A 24 8.80 4.89 -5.34
C LYS A 24 8.30 3.62 -6.03
N VAL A 25 8.55 2.45 -5.44
CA VAL A 25 8.05 1.18 -5.98
C VAL A 25 6.53 1.15 -5.91
N ILE A 26 5.93 1.47 -4.76
CA ILE A 26 4.46 1.53 -4.61
C ILE A 26 3.87 2.55 -5.58
N GLU A 27 4.42 3.76 -5.67
CA GLU A 27 3.96 4.79 -6.62
C GLU A 27 4.00 4.29 -8.07
N THR A 28 5.07 3.61 -8.45
CA THR A 28 5.20 3.05 -9.81
C THR A 28 4.16 1.96 -10.08
N LEU A 29 3.91 1.07 -9.11
CA LEU A 29 2.92 0.01 -9.25
C LEU A 29 1.50 0.57 -9.32
N VAL A 30 1.15 1.54 -8.47
CA VAL A 30 -0.14 2.23 -8.51
C VAL A 30 -0.31 2.95 -9.84
N GLN A 31 0.73 3.62 -10.34
CA GLN A 31 0.68 4.30 -11.63
C GLN A 31 0.43 3.31 -12.77
N LYS A 32 1.07 2.12 -12.76
CA LYS A 32 0.76 1.04 -13.72
C LYS A 32 -0.69 0.60 -13.61
N CYS A 33 -1.24 0.46 -12.40
CA CYS A 33 -2.65 0.10 -12.22
C CYS A 33 -3.60 1.14 -12.85
N LEU A 34 -3.28 2.43 -12.68
CA LEU A 34 -4.03 3.53 -13.28
C LEU A 34 -3.92 3.53 -14.81
N GLU A 35 -2.72 3.32 -15.34
CA GLU A 35 -2.47 3.26 -16.79
C GLU A 35 -3.18 2.08 -17.46
N ALA A 36 -3.17 0.92 -16.81
CA ALA A 36 -3.92 -0.25 -17.26
C ALA A 36 -5.43 -0.11 -17.02
N LYS A 37 -5.89 1.00 -16.42
CA LYS A 37 -7.31 1.26 -16.11
C LYS A 37 -7.95 0.13 -15.32
N GLY A 38 -7.20 -0.48 -14.40
CA GLY A 38 -7.68 -1.62 -13.60
C GLY A 38 -7.73 -2.95 -14.36
N GLN A 39 -7.19 -3.06 -15.58
CA GLN A 39 -7.13 -4.32 -16.31
C GLN A 39 -5.81 -5.05 -16.04
N ASN A 40 -5.88 -6.33 -15.66
CA ASN A 40 -4.72 -7.17 -15.37
C ASN A 40 -3.79 -6.62 -14.28
N VAL A 41 -4.35 -5.90 -13.30
CA VAL A 41 -3.58 -5.24 -12.23
C VAL A 41 -3.30 -6.13 -11.04
N SER A 42 -3.89 -7.32 -10.97
CA SER A 42 -3.84 -8.20 -9.79
C SER A 42 -2.41 -8.53 -9.33
N GLN A 43 -1.46 -8.66 -10.26
CA GLN A 43 -0.06 -8.88 -9.91
C GLN A 43 0.57 -7.66 -9.22
N TRP A 44 0.25 -6.46 -9.69
CA TRP A 44 0.75 -5.21 -9.11
C TRP A 44 0.08 -4.91 -7.78
N GLU A 45 -1.22 -5.19 -7.66
CA GLU A 45 -1.95 -5.10 -6.39
C GLU A 45 -1.38 -6.06 -5.35
N GLN A 46 -1.09 -7.31 -5.73
CA GLN A 46 -0.48 -8.28 -4.83
C GLN A 46 0.92 -7.85 -4.38
N GLU A 47 1.71 -7.25 -5.26
CA GLU A 47 3.02 -6.71 -4.92
C GLU A 47 2.92 -5.51 -3.97
N ILE A 48 1.94 -4.62 -4.17
CA ILE A 48 1.64 -3.52 -3.25
C ILE A 48 1.23 -4.06 -1.87
N ASP A 49 0.33 -5.05 -1.83
CA ASP A 49 -0.14 -5.66 -0.58
C ASP A 49 1.01 -6.27 0.23
N GLU A 50 1.96 -6.92 -0.43
CA GLU A 50 3.13 -7.49 0.22
C GLU A 50 4.08 -6.44 0.79
N ILE A 51 4.33 -5.36 0.03
CA ILE A 51 5.17 -4.24 0.51
C ILE A 51 4.48 -3.57 1.71
N VAL A 52 3.17 -3.28 1.60
CA VAL A 52 2.40 -2.67 2.69
C VAL A 52 2.38 -3.58 3.92
N ALA A 53 2.17 -4.88 3.75
CA ALA A 53 2.16 -5.81 4.87
C ALA A 53 3.50 -5.84 5.62
N ARG A 54 4.62 -5.81 4.89
CA ARG A 54 5.96 -5.69 5.47
C ARG A 54 6.17 -4.38 6.20
N LEU A 55 5.69 -3.26 5.64
CA LEU A 55 5.77 -1.95 6.27
C LEU A 55 5.04 -1.93 7.61
N TYR A 56 3.87 -2.57 7.69
CA TYR A 56 3.13 -2.72 8.94
C TYR A 56 3.68 -3.79 9.88
N GLY A 57 4.78 -4.47 9.52
CA GLY A 57 5.40 -5.50 10.33
C GLY A 57 4.54 -6.75 10.50
N LEU A 58 3.59 -6.97 9.60
CA LEU A 58 2.73 -8.15 9.64
C LEU A 58 3.57 -9.41 9.44
N SER A 59 3.41 -10.36 10.36
CA SER A 59 3.95 -11.70 10.22
C SER A 59 3.31 -12.43 9.03
N GLU A 60 3.97 -13.49 8.55
CA GLU A 60 3.38 -14.34 7.51
C GLU A 60 2.01 -14.90 7.90
N GLU A 61 1.81 -15.16 9.19
CA GLU A 61 0.55 -15.67 9.73
C GLU A 61 -0.56 -14.62 9.65
N GLU A 62 -0.29 -13.39 10.07
CA GLU A 62 -1.24 -12.28 9.96
C GLU A 62 -1.55 -11.93 8.50
N MET A 63 -0.54 -11.98 7.64
CA MET A 63 -0.70 -11.76 6.19
C MET A 63 -1.59 -12.83 5.55
N ARG A 64 -1.45 -14.10 5.96
CA ARG A 64 -2.35 -15.19 5.53
C ARG A 64 -3.79 -14.94 5.98
N ILE A 65 -4.00 -14.53 7.23
CA ILE A 65 -5.34 -14.23 7.76
C ILE A 65 -6.00 -13.09 6.97
N ILE A 66 -5.26 -12.04 6.62
CA ILE A 66 -5.79 -10.92 5.81
C ILE A 66 -6.10 -11.38 4.38
N LYS A 67 -5.18 -12.11 3.73
CA LYS A 67 -5.39 -12.64 2.37
C LYS A 67 -6.62 -13.56 2.31
N SER A 68 -6.83 -14.42 3.29
CA SER A 68 -8.00 -15.31 3.37
C SER A 68 -9.34 -14.58 3.56
N ARG A 69 -9.34 -13.32 4.04
CA ARG A 69 -10.55 -12.51 4.23
C ARG A 69 -10.90 -11.63 3.02
N ASN A 70 -9.94 -11.44 2.10
CA ASN A 70 -10.13 -10.64 0.88
C ASN A 70 -10.48 -11.49 -0.35
N THR A 71 -10.58 -12.82 -0.21
CA THR A 71 -10.91 -13.77 -1.29
C THR A 71 -12.41 -14.07 -1.46
N ASP A 72 -13.30 -13.22 -0.93
CA ASP A 72 -14.76 -13.31 -1.12
C ASP A 72 -15.27 -12.37 -2.24
#